data_AF-A0A7X3WLQ6-F1
#
_entry.id   AF-A0A7X3WLQ6-F1
#
_cell.length_a   1.000
_cell.length_b   1.000
_cell.length_c   1.000
_cell.angle_alpha   90.00
_cell.angle_beta   90.00
_cell.angle_gamma   90.00
#
_symmetry.space_group_name_H-M   'P 1'
#
loop_
_entity.id
_entity.type
_entity.pdbx_description
1 polymer ?
#
loop_
_entity_poly.entity_id
_entity_poly.type
_entity_poly.pdbx_seq_one_letter_code
_entity_poly.pdbx_strand_id
1 'polypeptide(L)'
;MANVRLVQTEERLATKQKYKVLFLGYNEAKTLLIHFLLKSNCKVWHTEQLIHDVSEYDLVISFGYRHILSPKVLATAKRPIINLHIGYLPYNRGTHPNFWAFYDGTPSGVTIHFLDEDIDTGDILFQRYVNFDNGEVTFEDTYARLVCEVETLFKENLNAILNNELMPFKQRGNGTYHNAEDLPTQFSGWTSNIAEEIARLDQSDAAISNEKLLLIDEIETVRRSNNVNWMDLLRLAFAKAPNEAKKIIRRINSDDNKISELFKKLGE
;
A
#
# COMPACT_ATOMS: atom_id res chain seq x y z
N MET A 1 -2.89 -9.41 25.64
CA MET A 1 -3.96 -8.40 25.47
C MET A 1 -3.32 -7.16 24.88
N ALA A 2 -3.86 -6.61 23.79
CA ALA A 2 -3.36 -5.35 23.25
C ALA A 2 -3.60 -4.23 24.26
N ASN A 3 -2.56 -3.46 24.61
CA ASN A 3 -2.66 -2.36 25.57
C ASN A 3 -3.39 -1.18 24.92
N VAL A 4 -4.72 -1.20 24.95
CA VAL A 4 -5.56 -0.04 24.61
C VAL A 4 -5.59 0.88 25.83
N ARG A 5 -5.18 2.14 25.65
CA ARG A 5 -5.12 3.11 26.74
C ARG A 5 -6.20 4.18 26.57
N LEU A 6 -6.86 4.51 27.67
CA LEU A 6 -7.71 5.69 27.75
C LEU A 6 -6.85 6.96 27.85
N VAL A 7 -7.09 7.94 26.98
CA VAL A 7 -6.42 9.25 27.02
C VAL A 7 -7.25 10.23 27.87
N GLN A 8 -6.61 11.05 28.70
CA GLN A 8 -7.26 12.00 29.61
C GLN A 8 -6.52 13.34 29.63
N THR A 9 -7.24 14.45 29.75
CA THR A 9 -6.67 15.80 29.99
C THR A 9 -6.97 16.26 31.42
N GLU A 10 -6.02 16.96 32.07
CA GLU A 10 -6.06 17.29 33.51
C GLU A 10 -7.07 18.37 33.94
N GLU A 11 -7.82 19.04 33.05
CA GLU A 11 -8.74 20.11 33.46
C GLU A 11 -10.20 19.95 33.02
N ARG A 12 -11.03 19.74 34.06
CA ARG A 12 -12.40 20.23 34.34
C ARG A 12 -13.65 19.70 33.60
N LEU A 13 -14.62 19.43 34.49
CA LEU A 13 -16.08 19.65 34.43
C LEU A 13 -16.89 18.79 33.45
N ALA A 14 -17.32 17.62 33.96
CA ALA A 14 -18.68 17.07 33.96
C ALA A 14 -19.71 17.46 32.87
N THR A 15 -19.31 17.76 31.64
CA THR A 15 -20.15 17.53 30.46
C THR A 15 -20.09 16.05 30.16
N LYS A 16 -21.27 15.40 30.11
CA LYS A 16 -21.39 13.95 29.89
C LYS A 16 -20.81 13.63 28.50
N GLN A 17 -19.57 13.14 28.45
CA GLN A 17 -18.92 12.71 27.21
C GLN A 17 -19.87 11.78 26.45
N LYS A 18 -20.17 12.13 25.19
CA LYS A 18 -21.30 11.56 24.46
C LYS A 18 -20.91 10.32 23.64
N TYR A 19 -19.70 10.30 23.11
CA TYR A 19 -19.24 9.26 22.18
C TYR A 19 -17.97 8.58 22.69
N LYS A 20 -17.94 7.24 22.64
CA LYS A 20 -16.73 6.45 22.84
C LYS A 20 -16.01 6.27 21.51
N VAL A 21 -14.82 6.86 21.38
CA VAL A 21 -14.03 6.82 20.15
C VAL A 21 -12.77 5.99 20.37
N LEU A 22 -12.50 5.04 19.48
CA LEU A 22 -11.22 4.35 19.40
C LEU A 22 -10.39 4.93 18.25
N PHE A 23 -9.18 5.38 18.54
CA PHE A 23 -8.22 5.90 17.58
C PHE A 23 -7.08 4.90 17.39
N LEU A 24 -6.91 4.41 16.17
CA LEU A 24 -5.91 3.42 15.78
C LEU A 24 -4.79 4.09 15.00
N GLY A 25 -3.54 3.79 15.35
CA GLY A 25 -2.36 4.30 14.64
C GLY A 25 -1.70 5.46 15.36
N TYR A 26 -1.47 6.57 14.67
CA TYR A 26 -0.70 7.71 15.19
C TYR A 26 -1.11 8.13 16.60
N ASN A 27 -0.10 8.37 17.45
CA ASN A 27 -0.28 8.84 18.82
C ASN A 27 -0.26 10.39 18.89
N GLU A 28 -0.40 10.93 20.09
CA GLU A 28 -0.49 12.38 20.34
C GLU A 28 0.74 13.18 19.89
N ALA A 29 1.89 12.53 19.67
CA ALA A 29 3.08 13.18 19.11
C ALA A 29 3.04 13.32 17.58
N LYS A 30 2.18 12.55 16.91
CA LYS A 30 2.09 12.48 15.43
C LYS A 30 0.80 13.08 14.88
N THR A 31 -0.22 13.28 15.71
CA THR A 31 -1.50 13.88 15.29
C THR A 31 -2.13 14.73 16.38
N LEU A 32 -2.79 15.82 15.99
CA LEU A 32 -3.57 16.69 16.88
C LEU A 32 -5.02 16.21 17.03
N LEU A 33 -5.45 15.19 16.29
CA LEU A 33 -6.84 14.73 16.28
C LEU A 33 -7.30 14.14 17.60
N ILE A 34 -6.42 13.44 18.33
CA ILE A 34 -6.75 12.88 19.64
C ILE A 34 -7.13 14.00 20.61
N HIS A 35 -6.33 15.06 20.69
CA HIS A 35 -6.62 16.22 21.53
C HIS A 35 -7.87 16.97 21.07
N PHE A 36 -8.05 17.11 19.76
CA PHE A 36 -9.26 17.73 19.20
C PHE A 36 -10.53 16.97 19.60
N LEU A 37 -10.53 15.64 19.47
CA LEU A 37 -11.65 14.78 19.86
C LEU A 37 -11.97 14.88 21.36
N LEU A 38 -10.96 14.90 22.22
CA LEU A 38 -11.14 15.08 23.67
C LEU A 38 -11.84 16.40 24.01
N LYS A 39 -11.54 17.48 23.27
CA LYS A 39 -12.22 18.78 23.39
C LYS A 39 -13.64 18.79 22.80
N SER A 40 -13.97 17.84 21.92
CA SER A 40 -15.26 17.73 21.24
C SER A 40 -16.24 16.75 21.91
N ASN A 41 -16.25 16.68 23.25
CA ASN A 41 -17.13 15.80 24.04
C ASN A 41 -16.99 14.29 23.73
N CYS A 42 -15.85 13.85 23.20
CA CYS A 42 -15.56 12.43 22.99
C CYS A 42 -14.71 11.87 24.13
N LYS A 43 -14.95 10.61 24.48
CA LYS A 43 -14.03 9.82 25.30
C LYS A 43 -13.15 9.01 24.35
N VAL A 44 -11.84 9.23 24.37
CA VAL A 44 -10.92 8.68 23.35
C VAL A 44 -10.02 7.60 23.95
N TRP A 45 -10.04 6.43 23.33
CA TRP A 45 -9.06 5.36 23.52
C TRP A 45 -8.10 5.34 22.36
N HIS A 46 -6.84 4.98 22.61
CA HIS A 46 -5.80 4.93 21.60
C HIS A 46 -5.03 3.61 21.66
N THR A 47 -4.65 3.09 20.49
CA THR A 47 -3.64 2.03 20.40
C THR A 47 -2.90 2.04 19.05
N GLU A 48 -1.61 1.73 19.10
CA GLU A 48 -0.78 1.42 17.93
C GLU A 48 -0.72 -0.09 17.65
N GLN A 49 -1.23 -0.92 18.57
CA GLN A 49 -1.14 -2.37 18.52
C GLN A 49 -2.32 -3.00 17.77
N LEU A 50 -2.16 -4.24 17.33
CA LEU A 50 -3.24 -5.02 16.73
C LEU A 50 -4.44 -5.13 17.69
N ILE A 51 -5.63 -4.73 17.21
CA ILE A 51 -6.88 -4.84 17.94
C ILE A 51 -7.71 -6.03 17.42
N HIS A 52 -8.41 -6.72 18.32
CA HIS A 52 -9.19 -7.92 18.00
C HIS A 52 -10.70 -7.78 18.20
N ASP A 53 -11.14 -6.67 18.79
CA ASP A 53 -12.55 -6.34 18.98
C ASP A 53 -12.70 -4.81 19.13
N VAL A 54 -13.75 -4.27 18.52
CA VAL A 54 -14.08 -2.85 18.59
C VAL A 54 -15.54 -2.59 19.00
N SER A 55 -16.24 -3.64 19.47
CA SER A 55 -17.67 -3.59 19.81
C SER A 55 -18.06 -2.57 20.88
N GLU A 56 -17.14 -2.19 21.76
CA GLU A 56 -17.42 -1.24 22.85
C GLU A 56 -17.48 0.22 22.41
N TYR A 57 -16.95 0.55 21.23
CA TYR A 57 -16.79 1.92 20.74
C TYR A 57 -17.94 2.32 19.82
N ASP A 58 -18.28 3.61 19.81
CA ASP A 58 -19.34 4.16 18.96
C ASP A 58 -18.79 4.62 17.60
N LEU A 59 -17.51 4.96 17.57
CA LEU A 59 -16.74 5.34 16.39
C LEU A 59 -15.33 4.76 16.49
N VAL A 60 -14.82 4.23 15.38
CA VAL A 60 -13.42 3.80 15.26
C VAL A 60 -12.78 4.57 14.11
N ILE A 61 -11.61 5.12 14.36
CA ILE A 61 -10.85 5.95 13.43
C ILE A 61 -9.48 5.30 13.25
N SER A 62 -9.10 5.00 12.01
CA SER A 62 -7.76 4.58 11.62
C SER A 62 -7.01 5.76 11.00
N PHE A 63 -5.83 6.08 11.53
CA PHE A 63 -4.93 7.04 10.89
C PHE A 63 -3.47 6.63 11.10
N GLY A 64 -2.79 6.21 10.03
CA GLY A 64 -1.41 5.72 10.11
C GLY A 64 -1.28 4.38 10.85
N TYR A 65 -2.36 3.60 10.91
CA TYR A 65 -2.37 2.29 11.54
C TYR A 65 -1.69 1.24 10.65
N ARG A 66 -0.78 0.46 11.23
CA ARG A 66 0.11 -0.46 10.48
C ARG A 66 -0.38 -1.91 10.46
N HIS A 67 -1.63 -2.15 10.85
CA HIS A 67 -2.21 -3.49 10.91
C HIS A 67 -3.47 -3.55 10.06
N ILE A 68 -3.62 -4.65 9.33
CA ILE A 68 -4.85 -4.96 8.59
C ILE A 68 -5.87 -5.51 9.58
N LEU A 69 -7.06 -4.91 9.62
CA LEU A 69 -8.16 -5.39 10.44
C LEU A 69 -8.83 -6.57 9.75
N SER A 70 -8.85 -7.73 10.40
CA SER A 70 -9.54 -8.91 9.84
C SER A 70 -11.05 -8.64 9.65
N PRO A 71 -11.72 -9.33 8.71
CA PRO A 71 -13.18 -9.23 8.53
C PRO A 71 -13.96 -9.47 9.82
N LYS A 72 -13.46 -10.36 10.68
CA LYS A 72 -14.05 -10.62 12.00
C LYS A 72 -14.06 -9.37 12.90
N VAL A 73 -13.00 -8.57 12.88
CA VAL A 73 -12.91 -7.32 13.67
C VAL A 73 -13.81 -6.26 13.06
N LEU A 74 -13.78 -6.09 11.73
CA LEU A 74 -14.67 -5.15 11.02
C LEU A 74 -16.14 -5.42 11.35
N ALA A 75 -16.56 -6.69 11.40
CA ALA A 75 -17.93 -7.10 11.73
C ALA A 75 -18.36 -6.78 13.18
N THR A 76 -17.42 -6.54 14.11
CA THR A 76 -17.75 -6.14 15.50
C THR A 76 -18.05 -4.66 15.63
N ALA A 77 -17.70 -3.84 14.63
CA ALA A 77 -17.86 -2.40 14.71
C ALA A 77 -19.36 -2.02 14.69
N LYS A 78 -19.78 -1.18 15.64
CA LYS A 78 -21.17 -0.67 15.69
C LYS A 78 -21.57 0.14 14.46
N ARG A 79 -20.58 0.75 13.81
CA ARG A 79 -20.67 1.55 12.58
C ARG A 79 -19.44 1.24 11.73
N PRO A 80 -19.49 1.46 10.40
CA PRO A 80 -18.31 1.31 9.56
C PRO A 80 -17.12 2.12 10.09
N ILE A 81 -15.94 1.49 10.11
CA ILE A 81 -14.69 2.13 10.57
C ILE A 81 -14.24 3.12 9.51
N ILE A 82 -13.79 4.30 9.92
CA ILE A 82 -13.24 5.30 8.99
C ILE A 82 -11.71 5.25 8.99
N ASN A 83 -11.11 5.42 7.82
CA ASN A 83 -9.67 5.55 7.62
C ASN A 83 -9.35 6.93 7.06
N LEU A 84 -8.28 7.54 7.58
CA LEU A 84 -7.72 8.80 7.10
C LEU A 84 -6.48 8.45 6.27
N HIS A 85 -6.62 8.55 4.95
CA HIS A 85 -5.56 8.26 4.00
C HIS A 85 -4.97 9.55 3.44
N ILE A 86 -3.64 9.63 3.37
CA ILE A 86 -2.91 10.78 2.78
C ILE A 86 -2.60 10.54 1.30
N GLY A 87 -3.62 10.08 0.56
CA GLY A 87 -3.60 9.92 -0.89
C GLY A 87 -4.95 10.31 -1.52
N TYR A 88 -4.96 10.66 -2.80
CA TYR A 88 -6.17 11.01 -3.55
C TYR A 88 -6.77 9.78 -4.24
N LEU A 89 -7.56 9.01 -3.48
CA LEU A 89 -8.14 7.75 -3.95
C LEU A 89 -8.97 7.92 -5.25
N PRO A 90 -8.89 6.98 -6.21
CA PRO A 90 -8.30 5.63 -6.07
C PRO A 90 -6.78 5.55 -6.32
N TYR A 91 -6.08 6.68 -6.49
CA TYR A 91 -4.63 6.68 -6.68
C TYR A 91 -3.89 6.46 -5.36
N ASN A 92 -2.75 5.78 -5.46
CA ASN A 92 -1.79 5.56 -4.38
C ASN A 92 -2.42 4.89 -3.15
N ARG A 93 -3.18 3.81 -3.37
CA ARG A 93 -3.62 2.92 -2.28
C ARG A 93 -2.42 2.22 -1.66
N GLY A 94 -2.51 1.88 -0.37
CA GLY A 94 -1.47 1.15 0.34
C GLY A 94 -0.38 2.06 0.91
N THR A 95 0.88 1.68 0.69
CA THR A 95 2.01 2.24 1.44
C THR A 95 2.66 3.42 0.72
N HIS A 96 3.13 4.41 1.48
CA HIS A 96 3.87 5.58 0.98
C HIS A 96 3.15 6.41 -0.10
N PRO A 97 1.85 6.73 0.04
CA PRO A 97 1.08 7.41 -0.99
C PRO A 97 1.68 8.75 -1.42
N ASN A 98 2.31 9.49 -0.50
CA ASN A 98 2.98 10.76 -0.81
C ASN A 98 4.12 10.56 -1.84
N PHE A 99 4.95 9.53 -1.67
CA PHE A 99 6.04 9.26 -2.61
C PHE A 99 5.50 8.89 -4.00
N TRP A 100 4.56 7.96 -4.05
CA TRP A 100 3.98 7.47 -5.31
C TRP A 100 3.21 8.54 -6.08
N ALA A 101 2.63 9.52 -5.39
CA ALA A 101 1.99 10.65 -6.06
C ALA A 101 2.97 11.41 -6.97
N PHE A 102 4.20 11.62 -6.50
CA PHE A 102 5.25 12.27 -7.28
C PHE A 102 5.88 11.31 -8.30
N TYR A 103 6.21 10.10 -7.89
CA TYR A 103 6.91 9.13 -8.73
C TYR A 103 6.05 8.67 -9.93
N ASP A 104 4.77 8.39 -9.72
CA ASP A 104 3.86 7.98 -10.80
C ASP A 104 3.23 9.18 -11.55
N GLY A 105 3.46 10.42 -11.09
CA GLY A 105 2.79 11.61 -11.61
C GLY A 105 1.27 11.56 -11.41
N THR A 106 0.80 11.03 -10.27
CA THR A 106 -0.61 10.88 -9.94
C THR A 106 -1.11 12.00 -9.02
N PRO A 107 -2.43 12.25 -8.95
CA PRO A 107 -2.98 13.32 -8.11
C PRO A 107 -2.58 13.20 -6.63
N SER A 108 -2.10 14.30 -6.06
CA SER A 108 -1.84 14.41 -4.62
C SER A 108 -3.09 14.89 -3.88
N GLY A 109 -3.30 14.36 -2.68
CA GLY A 109 -4.44 14.75 -1.86
C GLY A 109 -4.66 13.85 -0.68
N VAL A 110 -5.79 14.03 -0.02
CA VAL A 110 -6.18 13.30 1.18
C VAL A 110 -7.60 12.79 1.05
N THR A 111 -7.87 11.61 1.61
CA THR A 111 -9.17 10.94 1.53
C THR A 111 -9.56 10.36 2.88
N ILE A 112 -10.78 10.64 3.31
CA ILE A 112 -11.44 9.95 4.42
C ILE A 112 -12.43 8.97 3.80
N HIS A 113 -12.29 7.68 4.08
CA HIS A 113 -13.10 6.62 3.49
C HIS A 113 -13.44 5.56 4.55
N PHE A 114 -14.38 4.67 4.23
CA PHE A 114 -14.62 3.49 5.06
C PHE A 114 -13.52 2.44 4.86
N LEU A 115 -13.18 1.70 5.92
CA LEU A 115 -12.44 0.45 5.79
C LEU A 115 -13.35 -0.66 5.29
N ASP A 116 -12.82 -1.47 4.39
CA ASP A 116 -13.34 -2.74 3.92
C ASP A 116 -12.27 -3.83 4.06
N GLU A 117 -12.48 -4.99 3.43
CA GLU A 117 -11.56 -6.15 3.53
C GLU A 117 -10.25 -5.94 2.76
N ASP A 118 -10.29 -5.06 1.77
CA ASP A 118 -9.18 -4.69 0.90
C ASP A 118 -8.53 -3.37 1.36
N ILE A 119 -7.34 -3.08 0.83
CA ILE A 119 -6.54 -1.93 1.27
C ILE A 119 -6.97 -0.67 0.51
N ASP A 120 -7.53 0.29 1.25
CA ASP A 120 -7.92 1.62 0.78
C ASP A 120 -8.92 1.62 -0.39
N THR A 121 -9.84 0.65 -0.44
CA THR A 121 -10.85 0.50 -1.51
C THR A 121 -12.27 0.91 -1.13
N GLY A 122 -12.53 1.05 0.16
CA GLY A 122 -13.86 1.39 0.64
C GLY A 122 -14.39 2.75 0.15
N ASP A 123 -15.68 2.95 0.35
CA ASP A 123 -16.39 4.14 -0.16
C ASP A 123 -15.84 5.42 0.48
N ILE A 124 -15.69 6.45 -0.35
CA ILE A 124 -15.16 7.75 0.04
C ILE A 124 -16.24 8.54 0.76
N LEU A 125 -15.88 9.14 1.89
CA LEU A 125 -16.71 10.08 2.64
C LEU A 125 -16.38 11.53 2.27
N PHE A 126 -15.09 11.85 2.32
CA PHE A 126 -14.58 13.18 2.05
C PHE A 126 -13.25 13.05 1.36
N GLN A 127 -12.97 13.95 0.42
CA GLN A 127 -11.71 13.95 -0.32
C GLN A 127 -11.32 15.37 -0.67
N ARG A 128 -10.02 15.66 -0.61
CA ARG A 128 -9.47 16.97 -0.96
C ARG A 128 -8.22 16.79 -1.81
N TYR A 129 -8.22 17.43 -2.97
CA TYR A 129 -7.03 17.56 -3.81
C TYR A 129 -6.07 18.55 -3.15
N VAL A 130 -4.78 18.24 -3.14
CA VAL A 130 -3.74 19.10 -2.56
C VAL A 130 -2.75 19.45 -3.65
N ASN A 131 -2.64 20.73 -3.95
CA ASN A 131 -1.60 21.26 -4.80
C ASN A 131 -0.46 21.76 -3.91
N PHE A 132 0.74 21.28 -4.14
CA PHE A 132 1.93 21.78 -3.46
C PHE A 132 2.43 23.05 -4.16
N ASP A 133 2.94 23.99 -3.37
CA ASP A 133 3.56 25.20 -3.88
C ASP A 133 5.10 25.07 -3.84
N ASN A 134 5.80 26.13 -4.25
CA ASN A 134 7.26 26.11 -4.31
C ASN A 134 7.95 26.06 -2.93
N GLY A 135 7.19 26.16 -1.83
CA GLY A 135 7.71 26.10 -0.46
C GLY A 135 7.90 24.67 0.05
N GLU A 136 7.14 23.70 -0.47
CA GLU A 136 7.26 22.29 -0.10
C GLU A 136 8.20 21.56 -1.07
N VAL A 137 9.46 21.41 -0.68
CA VAL A 137 10.53 20.95 -1.58
C VAL A 137 10.87 19.47 -1.36
N THR A 138 10.66 18.95 -0.15
CA THR A 138 11.00 17.56 0.24
C THR A 138 9.78 16.67 0.46
N PHE A 139 9.98 15.35 0.47
CA PHE A 139 8.91 14.41 0.82
C PHE A 139 8.42 14.60 2.27
N GLU A 140 9.28 15.05 3.18
CA GLU A 140 8.91 15.37 4.55
C GLU A 140 7.99 16.61 4.62
N ASP A 141 8.30 17.67 3.87
CA ASP A 141 7.47 18.89 3.82
C ASP A 141 6.06 18.58 3.29
N THR A 142 6.00 17.87 2.17
CA THR A 142 4.73 17.50 1.51
C THR A 142 3.93 16.52 2.36
N TYR A 143 4.59 15.58 3.04
CA TYR A 143 3.95 14.69 4.00
C TYR A 143 3.34 15.47 5.17
N ALA A 144 4.10 16.41 5.77
CA ALA A 144 3.59 17.25 6.85
C ALA A 144 2.38 18.08 6.39
N ARG A 145 2.42 18.58 5.16
CA ARG A 145 1.29 19.29 4.55
C ARG A 145 0.07 18.38 4.38
N LEU A 146 0.22 17.17 3.84
CA LEU A 146 -0.88 16.20 3.70
C LEU A 146 -1.47 15.80 5.05
N VAL A 147 -0.65 15.60 6.08
CA VAL A 147 -1.14 15.34 7.45
C VAL A 147 -1.99 16.51 7.94
N CYS A 148 -1.52 17.75 7.77
CA CYS A 148 -2.30 18.94 8.13
C CYS A 148 -3.64 19.01 7.37
N GLU A 149 -3.65 18.70 6.08
CA GLU A 149 -4.85 18.74 5.24
C GLU A 149 -5.86 17.65 5.63
N VAL A 150 -5.44 16.40 5.88
CA VAL A 150 -6.36 15.32 6.29
C VAL A 150 -6.94 15.59 7.68
N GLU A 151 -6.14 16.14 8.59
CA GLU A 151 -6.64 16.56 9.89
C GLU A 151 -7.67 17.68 9.77
N THR A 152 -7.41 18.66 8.91
CA THR A 152 -8.32 19.79 8.67
C THR A 152 -9.62 19.30 8.06
N LEU A 153 -9.55 18.44 7.04
CA LEU A 153 -10.70 17.82 6.41
C LEU A 153 -11.53 17.01 7.43
N PHE A 154 -10.88 16.29 8.34
CA PHE A 154 -11.56 15.57 9.42
C PHE A 154 -12.25 16.53 10.39
N LYS A 155 -11.56 17.58 10.84
CA LYS A 155 -12.09 18.58 11.79
C LYS A 155 -13.33 19.29 11.24
N GLU A 156 -13.29 19.70 9.97
CA GLU A 156 -14.43 20.33 9.27
C GLU A 156 -15.67 19.44 9.24
N ASN A 157 -15.48 18.12 9.14
CA ASN A 157 -16.57 17.15 8.99
C ASN A 157 -16.91 16.38 10.28
N LEU A 158 -16.30 16.74 11.42
CA LEU A 158 -16.45 16.00 12.67
C LEU A 158 -17.91 15.83 13.09
N ASN A 159 -18.73 16.88 12.97
CA ASN A 159 -20.13 16.82 13.37
C ASN A 159 -20.92 15.79 12.56
N ALA A 160 -20.74 15.76 11.23
CA ALA A 160 -21.37 14.79 10.36
C ALA A 160 -20.91 13.36 10.68
N ILE A 161 -19.61 13.18 10.95
CA ILE A 161 -19.02 11.89 11.35
C ILE A 161 -19.63 11.40 12.67
N LEU A 162 -19.68 12.24 13.71
CA LEU A 162 -20.20 11.85 15.02
C LEU A 162 -21.70 11.51 14.98
N ASN A 163 -22.48 12.27 14.20
CA ASN A 163 -23.92 12.06 14.07
C ASN A 163 -24.28 10.98 13.03
N ASN A 164 -23.29 10.41 12.32
CA ASN A 164 -23.49 9.43 11.25
C ASN A 164 -24.35 9.97 10.08
N GLU A 165 -24.18 11.25 9.76
CA GLU A 165 -24.83 11.97 8.66
C GLU A 165 -23.91 11.98 7.45
N LEU A 166 -23.55 10.79 6.96
CA LEU A 166 -22.54 10.59 5.92
C LEU A 166 -23.19 10.24 4.58
N MET A 167 -22.64 10.76 3.48
CA MET A 167 -23.05 10.44 2.12
C MET A 167 -21.87 9.80 1.35
N PRO A 168 -21.59 8.50 1.59
CA PRO A 168 -20.48 7.81 0.94
C PRO A 168 -20.69 7.70 -0.58
N PHE A 169 -19.61 7.75 -1.35
CA PHE A 169 -19.61 7.47 -2.77
C PHE A 169 -18.50 6.49 -3.17
N LYS A 170 -18.78 5.68 -4.20
CA LYS A 170 -17.84 4.70 -4.74
C LYS A 170 -16.64 5.39 -5.38
N GLN A 171 -15.45 4.82 -5.16
CA GLN A 171 -14.26 5.19 -5.93
C GLN A 171 -14.50 4.94 -7.43
N ARG A 172 -13.93 5.78 -8.30
CA ARG A 172 -14.11 5.70 -9.76
C ARG A 172 -12.76 5.62 -10.47
N GLY A 173 -12.62 4.68 -11.41
CA GLY A 173 -11.38 4.43 -12.13
C GLY A 173 -10.53 3.34 -11.47
N ASN A 174 -9.45 2.93 -12.15
CA ASN A 174 -8.61 1.83 -11.69
C ASN A 174 -7.63 2.24 -10.57
N GLY A 175 -7.20 3.51 -10.57
CA GLY A 175 -6.23 4.04 -9.61
C GLY A 175 -4.87 3.35 -9.67
N THR A 176 -4.10 3.45 -8.59
CA THR A 176 -2.81 2.76 -8.38
C THR A 176 -2.74 2.18 -6.96
N TYR A 177 -1.87 1.20 -6.75
CA TYR A 177 -1.69 0.50 -5.48
C TYR A 177 -0.23 0.10 -5.33
N HIS A 178 0.32 0.30 -4.12
CA HIS A 178 1.71 -0.04 -3.83
C HIS A 178 1.87 -0.66 -2.44
N ASN A 179 2.71 -1.68 -2.37
CA ASN A 179 3.20 -2.30 -1.16
C ASN A 179 4.44 -1.58 -0.64
N ALA A 180 4.82 -1.88 0.61
CA ALA A 180 6.05 -1.37 1.20
C ALA A 180 7.31 -1.81 0.42
N GLU A 181 7.28 -3.00 -0.19
CA GLU A 181 8.40 -3.57 -0.95
C GLU A 181 8.60 -2.91 -2.32
N ASP A 182 7.59 -2.18 -2.82
CA ASP A 182 7.67 -1.51 -4.12
C ASP A 182 8.56 -0.26 -4.05
N LEU A 183 8.82 0.29 -2.85
CA LEU A 183 9.64 1.48 -2.69
C LEU A 183 11.06 1.23 -3.23
N PRO A 184 11.58 2.06 -4.16
CA PRO A 184 12.88 1.83 -4.78
C PRO A 184 14.00 1.71 -3.73
N THR A 185 14.78 0.64 -3.80
CA THR A 185 15.87 0.37 -2.84
C THR A 185 16.94 1.46 -2.81
N GLN A 186 17.09 2.18 -3.92
CA GLN A 186 17.99 3.30 -4.08
C GLN A 186 17.39 4.64 -3.57
N PHE A 187 16.17 4.66 -3.03
CA PHE A 187 15.55 5.88 -2.50
C PHE A 187 16.42 6.51 -1.39
N SER A 188 16.73 7.78 -1.56
CA SER A 188 17.70 8.51 -0.74
C SER A 188 17.10 9.00 0.59
N GLY A 189 15.78 8.90 0.76
CA GLY A 189 15.08 9.17 2.01
C GLY A 189 14.17 10.40 1.99
N TRP A 190 13.40 10.57 3.06
CA TRP A 190 12.27 11.51 3.12
C TRP A 190 12.65 12.99 3.11
N THR A 191 13.89 13.32 3.49
CA THR A 191 14.40 14.70 3.46
C THR A 191 15.00 15.10 2.10
N SER A 192 14.95 14.20 1.11
CA SER A 192 15.44 14.50 -0.24
C SER A 192 14.51 15.48 -0.97
N ASN A 193 15.11 16.31 -1.83
CA ASN A 193 14.35 17.15 -2.76
C ASN A 193 13.59 16.26 -3.75
N ILE A 194 12.28 16.46 -3.85
CA ILE A 194 11.41 15.60 -4.65
C ILE A 194 11.82 15.62 -6.13
N ALA A 195 12.00 16.80 -6.72
CA ALA A 195 12.27 16.92 -8.15
C ALA A 195 13.61 16.28 -8.54
N GLU A 196 14.64 16.51 -7.72
CA GLU A 196 15.97 15.92 -7.94
C GLU A 196 15.93 14.40 -7.74
N GLU A 197 15.23 13.93 -6.71
CA GLU A 197 15.15 12.51 -6.39
C GLU A 197 14.37 11.72 -7.44
N ILE A 198 13.20 12.21 -7.88
CA ILE A 198 12.43 11.55 -8.95
C ILE A 198 13.25 11.49 -10.23
N ALA A 199 13.90 12.59 -10.63
CA ALA A 199 14.75 12.60 -11.83
C ALA A 199 15.93 11.62 -11.73
N ARG A 200 16.47 11.40 -10.53
CA ARG A 200 17.56 10.44 -10.28
C ARG A 200 17.04 8.99 -10.35
N LEU A 201 15.86 8.72 -9.78
CA LEU A 201 15.26 7.39 -9.80
C LEU A 201 14.87 6.97 -11.22
N ASP A 202 14.25 7.85 -12.00
CA ASP A 202 13.87 7.59 -13.39
C ASP A 202 15.07 7.18 -14.26
N GLN A 203 16.22 7.86 -14.09
CA GLN A 203 17.46 7.51 -14.80
C GLN A 203 18.00 6.14 -14.39
N SER A 204 17.89 5.81 -13.09
CA SER A 204 18.30 4.51 -12.57
C SER A 204 17.44 3.38 -13.12
N ASP A 205 16.12 3.55 -13.15
CA ASP A 205 15.19 2.52 -13.60
C ASP A 205 15.28 2.27 -15.11
N ALA A 206 15.56 3.32 -15.89
CA ALA A 206 15.88 3.19 -17.31
C ALA A 206 17.19 2.39 -17.53
N ALA A 207 18.22 2.62 -16.71
CA ALA A 207 19.47 1.88 -16.79
C ALA A 207 19.31 0.40 -16.42
N ILE A 208 18.58 0.10 -15.33
CA ILE A 208 18.27 -1.27 -14.89
C ILE A 208 17.46 -2.01 -15.95
N SER A 209 16.47 -1.35 -16.55
CA SER A 209 15.64 -1.95 -17.61
C SER A 209 16.48 -2.33 -18.83
N ASN A 210 17.42 -1.47 -19.24
CA ASN A 210 18.35 -1.77 -20.32
C ASN A 210 19.29 -2.94 -19.97
N GLU A 211 19.81 -3.01 -18.75
CA GLU A 211 20.66 -4.13 -18.30
C GLU A 211 19.90 -5.46 -18.32
N LYS A 212 18.65 -5.49 -17.84
CA LYS A 212 17.80 -6.69 -17.88
C LYS A 212 17.49 -7.14 -19.31
N LEU A 213 17.28 -6.20 -20.24
CA LEU A 213 17.11 -6.53 -21.66
C LEU A 213 18.37 -7.17 -22.25
N LEU A 214 19.55 -6.63 -21.93
CA LEU A 214 20.83 -7.22 -22.35
C LEU A 214 21.03 -8.64 -21.80
N LEU A 215 20.65 -8.89 -20.55
CA LEU A 215 20.66 -10.23 -19.94
C LEU A 215 19.72 -11.20 -20.67
N ILE A 216 18.53 -10.75 -21.06
CA ILE A 216 17.59 -11.56 -21.86
C ILE A 216 18.22 -11.90 -23.22
N ASP A 217 18.83 -10.93 -23.88
CA ASP A 217 19.52 -11.13 -25.17
C ASP A 217 20.70 -12.12 -25.04
N GLU A 218 21.45 -12.06 -23.94
CA GLU A 218 22.53 -13.00 -23.65
C GLU A 218 22.00 -14.42 -23.42
N ILE A 219 20.91 -14.56 -22.63
CA ILE A 219 20.23 -15.85 -22.43
C ILE A 219 19.76 -16.43 -23.76
N GLU A 220 19.17 -15.62 -24.64
CA GLU A 220 18.77 -16.06 -25.98
C GLU A 220 19.96 -16.51 -26.81
N THR A 221 21.07 -15.78 -26.78
CA THR A 221 22.30 -16.09 -27.52
C THR A 221 22.91 -17.41 -27.07
N VAL A 222 22.98 -17.65 -25.75
CA VAL A 222 23.45 -18.90 -25.17
C VAL A 222 22.50 -20.05 -25.54
N ARG A 223 21.19 -19.84 -25.47
CA ARG A 223 20.20 -20.87 -25.87
C ARG A 223 20.31 -21.24 -27.35
N ARG A 224 20.49 -20.25 -28.25
CA ARG A 224 20.72 -20.51 -29.69
C ARG A 224 21.98 -21.34 -29.90
N SER A 225 23.09 -20.97 -29.25
CA SER A 225 24.37 -21.68 -29.37
C SER A 225 24.32 -23.10 -28.81
N ASN A 226 23.72 -23.28 -27.63
CA ASN A 226 23.55 -24.60 -27.01
C ASN A 226 22.61 -25.50 -27.81
N ASN A 227 21.53 -24.95 -28.37
CA ASN A 227 20.63 -25.72 -29.24
C ASN A 227 21.34 -26.15 -30.54
N VAL A 228 22.22 -25.33 -31.10
CA VAL A 228 23.03 -25.72 -32.27
C VAL A 228 24.02 -26.84 -31.90
N ASN A 229 24.77 -26.69 -30.81
CA ASN A 229 25.71 -27.70 -30.33
C ASN A 229 25.02 -29.03 -29.99
N TRP A 230 23.83 -28.97 -29.38
CA TRP A 230 22.99 -30.13 -29.09
C TRP A 230 22.55 -30.83 -30.39
N MET A 231 22.12 -30.07 -31.40
CA MET A 231 21.72 -30.63 -32.69
C MET A 231 22.90 -31.26 -33.44
N ASP A 232 24.12 -30.72 -33.32
CA ASP A 232 25.32 -31.32 -33.92
C ASP A 232 25.76 -32.60 -33.20
N LEU A 233 25.69 -32.62 -31.87
CA LEU A 233 25.89 -33.84 -31.08
C LEU A 233 24.85 -34.89 -31.40
N LEU A 234 23.58 -34.50 -31.60
CA LEU A 234 22.54 -35.40 -32.05
C LEU A 234 22.83 -35.93 -33.46
N ARG A 235 23.20 -35.07 -34.41
CA ARG A 235 23.60 -35.51 -35.76
C ARG A 235 24.74 -36.51 -35.71
N LEU A 236 25.78 -36.26 -34.90
CA LEU A 236 26.90 -37.18 -34.68
C LEU A 236 26.47 -38.51 -34.03
N ALA A 237 25.64 -38.44 -32.97
CA ALA A 237 25.15 -39.62 -32.27
C ALA A 237 24.27 -40.49 -33.19
N PHE A 238 23.39 -39.88 -33.98
CA PHE A 238 22.58 -40.58 -34.97
C PHE A 238 23.43 -41.14 -36.13
N ALA A 239 24.53 -40.47 -36.52
CA ALA A 239 25.46 -40.97 -37.52
C ALA A 239 26.31 -42.15 -37.04
N LYS A 240 26.63 -42.23 -35.74
CA LYS A 240 27.50 -43.27 -35.16
C LYS A 240 26.75 -44.45 -34.52
N ALA A 241 25.62 -44.21 -33.87
CA ALA A 241 24.86 -45.22 -33.12
C ALA A 241 23.34 -44.90 -33.08
N PRO A 242 22.63 -45.03 -34.21
CA PRO A 242 21.25 -44.52 -34.37
C PRO A 242 20.23 -45.16 -33.43
N ASN A 243 20.36 -46.45 -33.09
CA ASN A 243 19.40 -47.13 -32.23
C ASN A 243 19.53 -46.70 -30.76
N GLU A 244 20.74 -46.47 -30.28
CA GLU A 244 20.98 -45.97 -28.91
C GLU A 244 20.63 -44.49 -28.80
N ALA A 245 20.96 -43.68 -29.81
CA ALA A 245 20.55 -42.28 -29.89
C ALA A 245 19.02 -42.10 -29.81
N LYS A 246 18.24 -42.96 -30.50
CA LYS A 246 16.77 -42.97 -30.42
C LYS A 246 16.25 -43.28 -29.01
N LYS A 247 16.88 -44.22 -28.28
CA LYS A 247 16.48 -44.55 -26.90
C LYS A 247 16.72 -43.37 -25.96
N ILE A 248 17.87 -42.70 -26.10
CA ILE A 248 18.22 -41.53 -25.28
C ILE A 248 17.27 -40.35 -25.55
N ILE A 249 16.99 -40.04 -26.83
CA ILE A 249 16.05 -38.97 -27.18
C ILE A 249 14.63 -39.22 -26.65
N ARG A 250 14.13 -40.46 -26.72
CA ARG A 250 12.82 -40.81 -26.15
C ARG A 250 12.76 -40.55 -24.64
N ARG A 251 13.86 -40.81 -23.93
CA ARG A 251 13.97 -40.56 -22.49
C ARG A 251 13.98 -39.06 -22.19
N ILE A 252 14.78 -38.28 -22.92
CA ILE A 252 14.85 -36.81 -22.77
C ILE A 252 13.47 -36.18 -22.99
N ASN A 253 12.79 -36.53 -24.08
CA ASN A 253 11.43 -36.02 -24.34
C ASN A 253 10.43 -36.43 -23.25
N SER A 254 10.56 -37.64 -22.68
CA SER A 254 9.70 -38.07 -21.58
C SER A 254 9.94 -37.27 -20.30
N ASP A 255 11.17 -36.84 -20.05
CA ASP A 255 11.52 -36.07 -18.86
C ASP A 255 11.18 -34.58 -19.04
N ASP A 256 11.36 -34.01 -20.24
CA ASP A 256 10.93 -32.64 -20.57
C ASP A 256 9.40 -32.46 -20.48
N ASN A 257 8.62 -33.48 -20.85
CA ASN A 257 7.17 -33.47 -20.67
C ASN A 257 6.78 -33.42 -19.17
N LYS A 258 7.48 -34.16 -18.31
CA LYS A 258 7.24 -34.11 -16.86
C LYS A 258 7.58 -32.73 -16.29
N ILE A 259 8.69 -32.14 -16.75
CA ILE A 259 9.08 -30.79 -16.35
C ILE A 259 8.00 -29.78 -16.77
N SER A 260 7.48 -29.88 -18.00
CA SER A 260 6.41 -29.02 -18.50
C SER A 260 5.10 -29.15 -17.70
N GLU A 261 4.74 -30.36 -17.28
CA GLU A 261 3.60 -30.59 -16.39
C GLU A 261 3.80 -30.01 -14.99
N LEU A 262 5.01 -30.07 -14.45
CA LEU A 262 5.35 -29.45 -13.16
C LEU A 262 5.28 -27.92 -13.25
N PHE A 263 5.74 -27.31 -14.35
CA PHE A 263 5.62 -25.87 -14.57
C PHE A 263 4.17 -25.40 -14.68
N LYS A 264 3.29 -26.17 -15.34
CA LYS A 264 1.85 -25.85 -15.40
C LYS A 264 1.20 -25.78 -14.02
N LYS A 265 1.55 -26.71 -13.13
CA LYS A 265 1.06 -26.72 -11.74
C LYS A 265 1.59 -25.58 -10.87
N LEU A 266 2.64 -24.90 -11.32
CA LEU A 266 3.24 -23.78 -10.60
C LEU A 266 2.63 -22.43 -11.01
N GLY A 267 1.88 -22.40 -12.13
CA GLY A 267 1.17 -21.23 -12.65
C GLY A 267 -0.35 -21.29 -12.49
N GLU A 268 -0.89 -22.35 -11.87
CA GLU A 268 -2.28 -22.47 -11.37
C GLU A 268 -2.33 -22.09 -9.88
#